data_AF-A0A1H4Y7Z7-F1
#
_entry.id   AF-A0A1H4Y7Z7-F1
#
_cell.length_a   1.000
_cell.length_b   1.000
_cell.length_c   1.000
_cell.angle_alpha   90.00
_cell.angle_beta   90.00
_cell.angle_gamma   90.00
#
_symmetry.space_group_name_H-M   'P 1'
#
loop_
_entity.id
_entity.type
_entity.pdbx_description
1 polymer ?
#
loop_
_entity_poly.entity_id
_entity_poly.type
_entity_poly.pdbx_seq_one_letter_code
_entity_poly.pdbx_strand_id
1 'polypeptide(L)'
;MALTEAHEKYEKLVEEEDRAIQQLEVCELAKNAMLDTFYRSEREPDQTTVKEILKTIHAIDQRLQSELLDLRLEKNSLARKMKKCT
;
A
#
# COMPACT_ATOMS: atom_id res chain seq x y z
N MET A 1 -15.54 28.98 -0.58
CA MET A 1 -15.12 28.20 0.59
C MET A 1 -15.23 26.70 0.36
N ALA A 2 -16.42 26.14 0.07
CA ALA A 2 -16.59 24.68 -0.10
C ALA A 2 -15.76 24.02 -1.25
N LEU A 3 -15.46 24.75 -2.33
CA LEU A 3 -14.65 24.21 -3.43
C LEU A 3 -13.18 24.01 -3.00
N THR A 4 -12.65 24.94 -2.21
CA THR A 4 -11.27 24.90 -1.69
C THR A 4 -11.07 23.72 -0.74
N GLU A 5 -12.04 23.47 0.16
CA GLU A 5 -12.02 22.32 1.06
C GLU A 5 -12.08 20.98 0.31
N ALA A 6 -12.86 20.90 -0.77
CA ALA A 6 -12.93 19.70 -1.61
C ALA A 6 -11.61 19.44 -2.36
N HIS A 7 -10.96 20.50 -2.86
CA HIS A 7 -9.63 20.39 -3.48
C HIS A 7 -8.57 19.95 -2.47
N GLU A 8 -8.51 20.57 -1.29
CA GLU A 8 -7.56 20.17 -0.23
C GLU A 8 -7.75 18.72 0.20
N LYS A 9 -9.00 18.26 0.31
CA LYS A 9 -9.29 16.87 0.62
C LYS A 9 -8.87 15.94 -0.52
N TYR A 10 -9.06 16.34 -1.76
CA TYR A 10 -8.63 15.55 -2.92
C TYR A 10 -7.11 15.38 -2.94
N GLU A 11 -6.35 16.47 -2.74
CA GLU A 11 -4.89 16.41 -2.69
C GLU A 11 -4.39 15.50 -1.56
N LYS A 12 -5.00 15.57 -0.37
CA LYS A 12 -4.66 14.63 0.73
C LYS A 12 -4.88 13.17 0.34
N LEU A 13 -5.98 12.86 -0.35
CA LEU A 13 -6.24 11.50 -0.84
C LEU A 13 -5.22 11.05 -1.89
N VAL A 14 -4.67 11.98 -2.69
CA VAL A 14 -3.56 11.69 -3.63
C VAL A 14 -2.29 11.35 -2.85
N GLU A 15 -1.92 12.18 -1.87
CA GLU A 15 -0.72 11.95 -1.04
C GLU A 15 -0.80 10.64 -0.24
N GLU A 16 -1.99 10.30 0.26
CA GLU A 16 -2.24 9.03 0.96
C GLU A 16 -2.17 7.83 0.01
N GLU A 17 -2.70 7.96 -1.22
CA GLU A 17 -2.58 6.92 -2.24
C GLU A 17 -1.12 6.66 -2.63
N ASP A 18 -0.35 7.72 -2.89
CA ASP A 18 1.06 7.61 -3.26
C ASP A 18 1.88 6.92 -2.16
N ARG A 19 1.60 7.26 -0.90
CA ARG A 19 2.23 6.62 0.26
C ARG A 19 1.88 5.14 0.36
N ALA A 20 0.61 4.77 0.15
CA ALA A 20 0.18 3.38 0.17
C ALA A 20 0.87 2.56 -0.93
N ILE A 21 1.02 3.13 -2.13
CA ILE A 21 1.76 2.50 -3.24
C ILE A 21 3.23 2.27 -2.86
N GLN A 22 3.91 3.28 -2.30
CA GLN A 22 5.30 3.13 -1.86
C GLN A 22 5.45 2.05 -0.77
N GLN A 23 4.49 1.95 0.16
CA GLN A 23 4.51 0.91 1.19
C GLN A 23 4.33 -0.50 0.61
N LEU A 24 3.48 -0.65 -0.42
CA LEU A 24 3.31 -1.92 -1.14
C LEU A 24 4.60 -2.32 -1.87
N GLU A 25 5.28 -1.38 -2.51
CA GLU A 25 6.58 -1.62 -3.15
C GLU A 25 7.63 -2.10 -2.13
N VAL A 26 7.67 -1.50 -0.94
CA VAL A 26 8.53 -1.96 0.15
C VAL A 26 8.16 -3.37 0.62
N CYS A 27 6.86 -3.72 0.68
CA CYS A 27 6.45 -5.08 1.03
C CYS A 27 6.97 -6.10 0.00
N GLU A 28 6.91 -5.78 -1.28
CA GLU A 28 7.43 -6.62 -2.35
C GLU A 28 8.96 -6.76 -2.26
N LEU A 29 9.67 -5.64 -2.08
CA LEU A 29 11.12 -5.64 -1.88
C LEU A 29 11.53 -6.47 -0.66
N ALA A 30 10.79 -6.39 0.45
CA ALA A 30 11.06 -7.16 1.66
C ALA A 30 10.86 -8.67 1.43
N LYS A 31 9.79 -9.09 0.73
CA LYS A 31 9.59 -10.51 0.35
C LYS A 31 10.76 -11.02 -0.48
N ASN A 32 11.17 -10.25 -1.50
CA ASN A 32 12.27 -10.63 -2.39
C ASN A 32 13.60 -10.70 -1.64
N ALA A 33 13.91 -9.73 -0.77
CA ALA A 33 15.12 -9.75 0.05
C ALA A 33 15.18 -10.96 0.99
N MET A 34 14.04 -11.35 1.59
CA MET A 34 13.97 -12.54 2.44
C MET A 34 14.20 -13.83 1.65
N LEU A 35 13.59 -13.95 0.46
CA LEU A 35 13.78 -15.11 -0.42
C LEU A 35 15.22 -15.20 -0.94
N ASP A 36 15.81 -14.07 -1.33
CA ASP A 36 17.21 -14.00 -1.74
C ASP A 36 18.17 -14.39 -0.61
N THR A 37 17.87 -13.95 0.62
CA THR A 37 18.65 -14.33 1.81
C THR A 37 18.58 -15.84 2.05
N PHE A 38 17.39 -16.43 1.92
CA PHE A 38 17.20 -17.88 2.04
C PHE A 38 17.95 -18.66 0.96
N TYR A 39 17.99 -18.15 -0.27
CA TYR A 39 18.70 -18.80 -1.37
C TYR A 39 20.23 -18.72 -1.22
N ARG A 40 20.75 -17.60 -0.72
CA ARG A 40 22.20 -17.33 -0.66
C ARG A 40 22.87 -17.80 0.63
N SER A 41 22.12 -18.20 1.64
CA SER A 41 22.69 -18.59 2.93
C SER A 41 23.48 -19.90 2.84
N GLU A 42 24.70 -19.90 3.38
CA GLU A 42 25.56 -21.10 3.44
C GLU A 42 24.98 -22.21 4.33
N ARG A 43 24.14 -21.83 5.30
CA ARG A 43 23.36 -22.75 6.13
C ARG A 43 21.89 -22.55 5.82
N GLU A 44 21.17 -23.66 5.65
CA GLU A 44 19.73 -23.61 5.44
C GLU A 44 19.05 -22.93 6.64
N PRO A 45 18.35 -21.80 6.44
CA PRO A 45 17.62 -21.13 7.49
C PRO A 45 16.42 -21.99 7.91
N ASP A 46 15.97 -21.83 9.15
CA ASP A 46 14.76 -22.49 9.61
C ASP A 46 13.56 -22.07 8.74
N GLN A 47 13.03 -23.03 7.97
CA GLN A 47 11.96 -22.78 7.01
C GLN A 47 10.67 -22.30 7.69
N THR A 48 10.42 -22.73 8.93
CA THR A 48 9.24 -22.32 9.70
C THR A 48 9.28 -20.81 9.96
N THR A 49 10.42 -20.33 10.47
CA THR A 49 10.67 -18.91 10.76
C THR A 49 10.58 -18.07 9.48
N VAL A 50 11.22 -18.50 8.38
CA VAL A 50 11.15 -17.78 7.10
C VAL A 50 9.70 -17.67 6.60
N LYS A 51 8.94 -18.77 6.69
CA LYS A 51 7.53 -18.80 6.29
C LYS A 51 6.67 -17.87 7.15
N GLU A 52 6.92 -17.81 8.45
CA GLU A 52 6.20 -16.90 9.34
C GLU A 52 6.49 -15.44 9.02
N ILE A 53 7.75 -15.08 8.76
CA ILE A 53 8.13 -13.73 8.34
C ILE A 53 7.43 -13.35 7.03
N LEU A 54 7.50 -14.22 6.02
CA LEU A 54 6.85 -13.99 4.72
C LEU A 54 5.32 -13.85 4.85
N LYS A 55 4.69 -14.64 5.72
CA LYS A 55 3.26 -14.52 6.02
C LYS A 55 2.92 -13.18 6.67
N THR A 56 3.74 -12.70 7.59
CA THR A 56 3.55 -11.39 8.22
C THR A 56 3.65 -10.27 7.20
N ILE A 57 4.67 -10.30 6.32
CA ILE A 57 4.79 -9.31 5.24
C ILE A 57 3.58 -9.37 4.30
N HIS A 58 3.14 -10.57 3.94
CA HIS A 58 1.95 -10.75 3.09
C HIS A 58 0.67 -10.22 3.74
N ALA A 59 0.49 -10.39 5.05
CA ALA A 59 -0.66 -9.85 5.77
C ALA A 59 -0.66 -8.31 5.75
N ILE A 60 0.51 -7.67 5.85
CA ILE A 60 0.66 -6.22 5.72
C ILE A 60 0.30 -5.77 4.30
N ASP A 61 0.82 -6.46 3.27
CA ASP A 61 0.53 -6.22 1.85
C ASP A 61 -0.98 -6.27 1.57
N GLN A 62 -1.68 -7.31 2.04
CA GLN A 62 -3.14 -7.43 1.88
C GLN A 62 -3.92 -6.30 2.55
N ARG A 63 -3.49 -5.87 3.75
CA ARG A 63 -4.11 -4.74 4.45
C ARG A 63 -3.95 -3.45 3.65
N LEU A 64 -2.72 -3.16 3.20
CA LEU A 64 -2.42 -1.97 2.40
C LEU A 64 -3.17 -1.97 1.06
N GLN A 65 -3.33 -3.11 0.40
CA GLN A 65 -4.12 -3.22 -0.82
C GLN A 65 -5.59 -2.87 -0.59
N SER A 66 -6.14 -3.28 0.55
CA SER A 66 -7.52 -2.94 0.95
C SER A 66 -7.66 -1.43 1.22
N GLU A 67 -6.74 -0.85 2.00
CA GLU A 67 -6.71 0.58 2.28
C GLU A 67 -6.57 1.41 0.99
N LEU A 68 -5.72 0.98 0.05
CA LEU A 68 -5.54 1.60 -1.25
C LEU A 68 -6.84 1.57 -2.09
N LEU A 69 -7.58 0.47 -2.04
CA LEU A 69 -8.86 0.35 -2.74
C LEU A 69 -9.88 1.37 -2.19
N ASP A 70 -9.95 1.51 -0.86
CA ASP A 70 -10.84 2.46 -0.18
C ASP A 70 -10.47 3.91 -0.53
N LEU A 71 -9.18 4.27 -0.48
CA LEU A 71 -8.67 5.59 -0.88
C LEU A 71 -9.06 5.92 -2.32
N ARG A 72 -8.87 4.98 -3.25
CA ARG A 72 -9.25 5.15 -4.66
C ARG A 72 -10.75 5.35 -4.81
N LEU A 73 -11.57 4.61 -4.08
CA LEU A 73 -13.02 4.74 -4.09
C LEU A 73 -13.44 6.14 -3.60
N GLU A 74 -12.88 6.60 -2.49
CA GLU A 74 -13.17 7.91 -1.94
C GLU A 74 -12.72 9.04 -2.89
N LYS A 75 -11.49 8.96 -3.40
CA LYS A 75 -10.94 9.94 -4.34
C LYS A 75 -11.79 10.07 -5.60
N ASN A 76 -12.21 8.96 -6.19
CA ASN A 76 -13.08 8.95 -7.36
C ASN A 76 -14.48 9.50 -7.05
N SER A 77 -15.03 9.18 -5.88
CA SER A 77 -16.31 9.74 -5.41
C SER A 77 -16.24 11.26 -5.26
N LEU A 78 -15.16 11.77 -4.68
CA LEU A 78 -14.93 13.21 -4.52
C LEU A 78 -14.73 13.92 -5.87
N ALA A 79 -13.89 13.38 -6.74
CA ALA A 79 -13.70 13.91 -8.10
C ALA A 79 -15.01 14.01 -8.87
N ARG A 80 -15.87 12.99 -8.76
CA ARG A 80 -17.19 12.99 -9.39
C ARG A 80 -18.11 14.08 -8.83
N LYS A 81 -18.04 14.36 -7.52
CA LYS A 81 -18.80 15.47 -6.89
C LYS A 81 -18.27 16.82 -7.35
N MET A 82 -16.95 16.99 -7.40
CA MET A 82 -16.31 18.23 -7.87
C MET A 82 -16.71 18.54 -9.31
N LYS A 83 -16.66 17.56 -10.22
CA LYS A 83 -17.08 17.70 -11.61
C LYS A 83 -18.56 18.09 -11.79
N LYS A 84 -19.44 17.72 -10.85
CA LYS A 84 -20.87 18.11 -10.89
C LYS A 84 -21.13 19.52 -10.37
N CYS A 85 -20.21 20.08 -9.58
CA CYS A 85 -20.31 21.43 -9.02
C CYS A 85 -19.56 22.49 -9.85
N THR A 86 -18.91 22.08 -10.95
CA THR A 86 -18.27 22.96 -11.94
C THR A 86 -19.19 23.13 -13.14
#